data_AF-F2PQZ4-F1
#
_entry.id   AF-F2PQZ4-F1
#
_cell.length_a   1.000
_cell.length_b   1.000
_cell.length_c   1.000
_cell.angle_alpha   90.00
_cell.angle_beta   90.00
_cell.angle_gamma   90.00
#
_symmetry.space_group_name_H-M   'P 1'
#
loop_
_entity.id
_entity.type
_entity.pdbx_description
1 polymer ?
#
loop_
_entity_poly.entity_id
_entity_poly.type
_entity_poly.pdbx_seq_one_letter_code
_entity_poly.pdbx_strand_id
1 'polypeptide(L)'
;MPMKACQSQYGKFSYLLRLLASANNLLPSDPYNAANKIIDYYLNKSAKEEEPTPKSSGPPQILSHLKWAMSGGLGVSRLVALDHYPREYRRALRNALSQQQLTAYCKETIPLFVFGPLMLPSFLKSMTDVDAHMDQAQYMNQGSLLGHKLYLFEGSELPVVMPSSQPGDYVDGMLIFNLTAERRGWIHELEASNEVEMRDVRVEIVLDDGNLSTLDAAAFVRAGGEDIGITPASATQWRIDEFLASPWYERTTTGYESC
;
A
#
# COMPACT_ATOMS: atom_id res chain seq x y z
N MET A 1 25.30 21.35 -16.26
CA MET A 1 24.33 21.29 -17.37
C MET A 1 22.98 20.94 -16.77
N PRO A 2 21.91 21.73 -16.97
CA PRO A 2 20.63 21.43 -16.36
C PRO A 2 19.89 20.37 -17.20
N MET A 3 19.51 19.25 -16.58
CA MET A 3 18.62 18.26 -17.19
C MET A 3 17.24 18.88 -17.39
N LYS A 4 16.78 18.91 -18.64
CA LYS A 4 15.40 19.23 -18.97
C LYS A 4 14.51 18.09 -18.48
N ALA A 5 13.63 18.39 -17.53
CA ALA A 5 12.50 17.54 -17.21
C ALA A 5 11.67 17.33 -18.48
N CYS A 6 11.53 16.07 -18.91
CA CYS A 6 10.60 15.70 -19.96
C CYS A 6 9.19 15.88 -19.40
N GLN A 7 8.57 17.03 -19.68
CA GLN A 7 7.17 17.26 -19.41
C GLN A 7 6.35 16.38 -20.36
N SER A 8 5.88 15.24 -19.85
CA SER A 8 4.79 14.50 -20.47
C SER A 8 3.55 15.41 -20.50
N GLN A 9 2.99 15.60 -21.70
CA GLN A 9 1.82 16.45 -21.98
C GLN A 9 0.48 15.77 -21.66
N TYR A 10 0.48 14.64 -20.94
CA TYR A 10 -0.73 13.96 -20.52
C TYR A 10 -1.01 14.25 -19.05
N GLY A 11 -2.21 14.76 -18.77
CA GLY A 11 -2.66 15.22 -17.45
C GLY A 11 -2.38 14.20 -16.34
N LYS A 12 -1.73 14.69 -15.29
CA LYS A 12 -1.37 13.96 -14.07
C LYS A 12 -2.63 13.54 -13.32
N PHE A 13 -3.02 12.27 -13.44
CA PHE A 13 -4.07 11.68 -12.61
C PHE A 13 -3.54 10.37 -12.01
N SER A 14 -3.38 10.33 -10.69
CA SER A 14 -3.18 9.12 -9.88
C SER A 14 -4.29 8.10 -10.13
N TYR A 15 -4.03 6.81 -9.94
CA TYR A 15 -5.12 5.81 -10.00
C TYR A 15 -6.23 6.11 -8.98
N LEU A 16 -5.93 6.68 -7.81
CA LEU A 16 -6.93 7.07 -6.82
C LEU A 16 -7.89 8.14 -7.36
N LEU A 17 -7.36 9.14 -8.06
CA LEU A 17 -8.16 10.18 -8.72
C LEU A 17 -8.91 9.63 -9.93
N ARG A 18 -8.32 8.68 -10.66
CA ARG A 18 -8.96 7.99 -11.78
C ARG A 18 -10.08 7.06 -11.33
N LEU A 19 -9.99 6.45 -10.15
CA LEU A 19 -11.05 5.65 -9.54
C LEU A 19 -12.25 6.52 -9.15
N LEU A 20 -11.99 7.67 -8.53
CA LEU A 20 -13.05 8.64 -8.20
C LEU A 20 -13.66 9.32 -9.43
N ALA A 21 -12.86 9.62 -10.47
CA ALA A 21 -13.35 10.18 -11.73
C ALA A 21 -14.08 9.14 -12.61
N SER A 22 -13.67 7.87 -12.52
CA SER A 22 -14.31 6.72 -13.18
C SER A 22 -15.71 6.46 -12.60
N ALA A 23 -15.91 6.61 -11.29
CA ALA A 23 -17.24 6.59 -10.69
C ALA A 23 -18.18 7.66 -11.28
N ASN A 24 -17.63 8.71 -11.90
CA ASN A 24 -18.35 9.83 -12.50
C ASN A 24 -18.31 9.86 -14.06
N ASN A 25 -17.80 8.81 -14.73
CA ASN A 25 -17.80 8.65 -16.20
C ASN A 25 -17.17 9.80 -17.03
N LEU A 26 -16.06 10.42 -16.59
CA LEU A 26 -15.53 11.64 -17.22
C LEU A 26 -14.18 11.55 -17.98
N LEU A 27 -13.60 10.36 -18.25
CA LEU A 27 -12.28 10.29 -18.92
C LEU A 27 -12.16 9.23 -20.04
N PRO A 28 -11.38 9.53 -21.11
CA PRO A 28 -11.10 8.58 -22.19
C PRO A 28 -10.02 7.54 -21.80
N SER A 29 -10.21 6.30 -22.27
CA SER A 29 -9.35 5.14 -22.05
C SER A 29 -8.09 5.15 -22.93
N ASP A 30 -6.90 5.10 -22.33
CA ASP A 30 -5.63 4.87 -23.04
C ASP A 30 -5.19 3.40 -22.83
N PRO A 31 -4.85 2.61 -23.87
CA PRO A 31 -4.63 1.17 -23.71
C PRO A 31 -3.28 0.74 -23.08
N TYR A 32 -2.32 1.65 -22.82
CA TYR A 32 -0.94 1.26 -22.44
C TYR A 32 -0.45 1.66 -21.05
N ASN A 33 -1.31 2.16 -20.15
CA ASN A 33 -0.90 2.52 -18.79
C ASN A 33 -1.46 1.52 -17.77
N ALA A 34 -0.64 1.06 -16.82
CA ALA A 34 -1.07 0.21 -15.70
C ALA A 34 -2.26 0.83 -14.93
N ALA A 35 -2.34 2.15 -14.85
CA ALA A 35 -3.47 2.89 -14.28
C ALA A 35 -4.81 2.66 -15.03
N ASN A 36 -4.78 2.33 -16.32
CA ASN A 36 -5.99 2.06 -17.11
C ASN A 36 -6.54 0.65 -16.84
N LYS A 37 -5.69 -0.33 -16.50
CA LYS A 37 -6.14 -1.63 -15.97
C LYS A 37 -6.90 -1.48 -14.65
N ILE A 38 -6.53 -0.50 -13.83
CA ILE A 38 -7.18 -0.17 -12.55
C ILE A 38 -8.56 0.46 -12.79
N ILE A 39 -8.65 1.44 -13.70
CA ILE A 39 -9.92 2.07 -14.10
C ILE A 39 -10.89 1.04 -14.67
N ASP A 40 -10.44 0.19 -15.61
CA ASP A 40 -11.30 -0.80 -16.27
C ASP A 40 -11.90 -1.81 -15.28
N TYR A 41 -11.20 -2.13 -14.18
CA TYR A 41 -11.75 -3.00 -13.15
C TYR A 41 -12.92 -2.33 -12.40
N TYR A 42 -12.78 -1.09 -11.96
CA TYR A 42 -13.83 -0.41 -11.20
C TYR A 42 -15.01 0.03 -12.07
N LEU A 43 -14.78 0.47 -13.31
CA LEU A 43 -15.87 0.73 -14.28
C LEU A 43 -16.73 -0.51 -14.54
N ASN A 44 -16.10 -1.68 -14.67
CA ASN A 44 -16.82 -2.93 -14.90
C ASN A 44 -17.49 -3.49 -13.63
N LYS A 45 -17.07 -3.04 -12.44
CA LYS A 45 -17.72 -3.40 -11.17
C LYS A 45 -19.01 -2.61 -10.97
N SER A 46 -18.98 -1.28 -11.14
CA SER A 46 -20.17 -0.43 -11.03
C SER A 46 -21.21 -0.67 -12.13
N ALA A 47 -20.80 -1.16 -13.31
CA ALA A 47 -21.73 -1.59 -14.36
C ALA A 47 -22.44 -2.92 -14.09
N LYS A 48 -22.06 -3.68 -13.05
CA LYS A 48 -22.63 -5.00 -12.72
C LYS A 48 -23.48 -5.03 -11.44
N GLU A 49 -23.62 -3.91 -10.73
CA GLU A 49 -24.44 -3.80 -9.53
C GLU A 49 -25.65 -2.87 -9.78
N GLU A 50 -26.62 -3.35 -10.58
CA GLU A 50 -28.03 -2.91 -10.50
C GLU A 50 -28.89 -4.13 -10.09
N GLU A 51 -29.16 -4.24 -8.77
CA GLU A 51 -30.24 -4.92 -8.01
C GLU A 51 -30.78 -6.34 -8.38
N PRO A 52 -31.35 -7.15 -7.43
CA PRO A 52 -32.15 -6.71 -6.27
C PRO A 52 -31.80 -7.30 -4.90
N THR A 53 -32.20 -6.56 -3.87
CA THR A 53 -32.19 -6.91 -2.44
C THR A 53 -32.70 -8.33 -2.10
N PRO A 54 -32.07 -9.00 -1.10
CA PRO A 54 -32.79 -9.90 -0.22
C PRO A 54 -32.60 -9.62 1.27
N LYS A 55 -33.56 -10.15 2.02
CA LYS A 55 -33.92 -9.86 3.41
C LYS A 55 -32.95 -10.44 4.45
N SER A 56 -32.75 -9.65 5.50
CA SER A 56 -32.54 -10.00 6.92
C SER A 56 -32.36 -11.48 7.30
N SER A 57 -31.18 -11.80 7.84
CA SER A 57 -30.99 -12.77 8.93
C SER A 57 -29.67 -12.46 9.66
N GLY A 58 -29.70 -12.40 10.99
CA GLY A 58 -28.67 -11.79 11.86
C GLY A 58 -27.29 -12.48 11.93
N PRO A 59 -26.34 -11.89 12.67
CA PRO A 59 -24.93 -12.28 12.63
C PRO A 59 -24.66 -13.57 13.44
N PRO A 60 -23.88 -14.54 12.91
CA PRO A 60 -23.31 -15.58 13.74
C PRO A 60 -22.19 -14.99 14.59
N GLN A 61 -22.36 -15.13 15.91
CA GLN A 61 -21.28 -14.97 16.89
C GLN A 61 -20.22 -16.05 16.64
N ILE A 62 -18.93 -15.70 16.69
CA ILE A 62 -17.79 -16.48 17.22
C ILE A 62 -16.49 -15.77 16.80
N LEU A 63 -15.73 -15.28 17.79
CA LEU A 63 -14.26 -15.23 17.91
C LEU A 63 -13.85 -14.15 18.95
N SER A 64 -14.21 -14.38 20.21
CA SER A 64 -13.86 -13.52 21.35
C SER A 64 -12.72 -14.06 22.21
N HIS A 65 -11.69 -14.67 21.61
CA HIS A 65 -10.61 -15.32 22.36
C HIS A 65 -9.23 -15.15 21.72
N LEU A 66 -8.72 -13.92 21.64
CA LEU A 66 -7.27 -13.69 21.54
C LEU A 66 -6.90 -12.58 22.54
N LYS A 67 -6.50 -13.00 23.75
CA LYS A 67 -5.89 -12.12 24.75
C LYS A 67 -4.48 -11.75 24.27
N TRP A 68 -4.24 -10.46 24.07
CA TRP A 68 -2.94 -9.92 23.72
C TRP A 68 -2.07 -9.82 24.98
N ALA A 69 -0.85 -10.36 24.90
CA ALA A 69 0.19 -10.15 25.91
C ALA A 69 0.90 -8.83 25.60
N MET A 70 0.71 -7.85 26.48
CA MET A 70 1.39 -6.56 26.43
C MET A 70 2.78 -6.71 27.05
N SER A 71 3.84 -6.51 26.27
CA SER A 71 5.19 -6.28 26.76
C SER A 71 5.59 -4.83 26.47
N GLY A 72 6.03 -4.12 27.51
CA GLY A 72 6.23 -2.67 27.55
C GLY A 72 7.32 -2.15 26.59
N GLY A 73 6.88 -1.22 25.77
CA GLY A 73 7.49 -0.46 24.67
C GLY A 73 6.30 0.17 23.94
N LEU A 74 6.45 1.16 23.04
CA LEU A 74 5.31 1.44 22.15
C LEU A 74 5.00 0.11 21.46
N GLY A 75 3.84 -0.47 21.76
CA GLY A 75 3.47 -1.81 21.33
C GLY A 75 3.13 -1.77 19.85
N VAL A 76 4.14 -1.64 19.01
CA VAL A 76 4.01 -1.69 17.56
C VAL A 76 3.37 -3.03 17.22
N SER A 77 2.09 -2.98 16.87
CA SER A 77 1.32 -4.14 16.47
C SER A 77 1.77 -4.55 15.09
N ARG A 78 2.55 -5.62 15.00
CA ARG A 78 3.09 -6.11 13.74
C ARG A 78 1.96 -6.62 12.84
N LEU A 79 2.12 -6.41 11.53
CA LEU A 79 1.28 -7.06 10.52
C LEU A 79 1.36 -8.58 10.71
N VAL A 80 0.20 -9.24 10.78
CA VAL A 80 0.12 -10.68 11.08
C VAL A 80 0.14 -11.50 9.79
N ALA A 81 1.05 -12.48 9.72
CA ALA A 81 1.11 -13.41 8.58
C ALA A 81 0.09 -14.55 8.75
N LEU A 82 -1.15 -14.33 8.28
CA LEU A 82 -2.23 -15.32 8.26
C LEU A 82 -2.01 -16.37 7.17
N ASP A 83 -2.39 -17.63 7.41
CA ASP A 83 -2.07 -18.74 6.51
C ASP A 83 -2.70 -18.64 5.11
N HIS A 84 -3.86 -17.95 4.98
CA HIS A 84 -4.52 -17.71 3.70
C HIS A 84 -3.86 -16.60 2.86
N TYR A 85 -2.90 -15.86 3.41
CA TYR A 85 -2.18 -14.83 2.66
C TYR A 85 -1.19 -15.42 1.65
N PRO A 86 -0.91 -14.70 0.55
CA PRO A 86 0.08 -15.11 -0.45
C PRO A 86 1.42 -15.47 0.18
N ARG A 87 2.04 -16.56 -0.28
CA ARG A 87 3.30 -17.09 0.29
C ARG A 87 4.41 -16.04 0.33
N GLU A 88 4.57 -15.27 -0.74
CA GLU A 88 5.57 -14.20 -0.82
C GLU A 88 5.32 -13.11 0.22
N TYR A 89 4.06 -12.70 0.40
CA TYR A 89 3.69 -11.69 1.39
C TYR A 89 3.96 -12.20 2.80
N ARG A 90 3.58 -13.45 3.12
CA ARG A 90 3.91 -14.07 4.41
C ARG A 90 5.41 -14.14 4.66
N ARG A 91 6.22 -14.39 3.64
CA ARG A 91 7.68 -14.34 3.76
C ARG A 91 8.16 -12.93 4.03
N ALA A 92 7.71 -11.94 3.27
CA ALA A 92 8.06 -10.53 3.47
C ALA A 92 7.71 -10.05 4.88
N LEU A 93 6.55 -10.45 5.40
CA LEU A 93 6.12 -10.15 6.78
C LEU A 93 7.04 -10.76 7.85
N ARG A 94 7.76 -11.84 7.54
CA ARG A 94 8.65 -12.53 8.48
C ARG A 94 10.10 -12.11 8.34
N ASN A 95 10.43 -11.28 7.36
CA ASN A 95 11.77 -10.75 7.24
C ASN A 95 12.12 -9.93 8.49
N ALA A 96 13.38 -10.01 8.86
CA ALA A 96 14.00 -9.16 9.85
C ALA A 96 15.41 -8.86 9.35
N LEU A 97 15.79 -7.59 9.39
CA LEU A 97 17.09 -7.14 8.94
C LEU A 97 18.05 -7.07 10.12
N SER A 98 19.29 -7.50 9.91
CA SER A 98 20.39 -7.09 10.77
C SER A 98 20.69 -5.59 10.60
N GLN A 99 21.31 -4.98 11.60
CA GLN A 99 21.78 -3.59 11.51
C GLN A 99 22.74 -3.37 10.32
N GLN A 100 23.58 -4.36 10.00
CA GLN A 100 24.50 -4.29 8.86
C GLN A 100 23.74 -4.28 7.52
N GLN A 101 22.73 -5.13 7.35
CA GLN A 101 21.88 -5.15 6.15
C GLN A 101 21.09 -3.86 6.00
N LEU A 102 20.49 -3.36 7.07
CA LEU A 102 19.76 -2.08 7.05
C LEU A 102 20.68 -0.95 6.58
N THR A 103 21.89 -0.87 7.15
CA THR A 103 22.88 0.15 6.77
C THR A 103 23.30 0.02 5.31
N ALA A 104 23.46 -1.21 4.80
CA ALA A 104 23.79 -1.44 3.40
C ALA A 104 22.67 -0.98 2.46
N TYR A 105 21.42 -1.35 2.75
CA TYR A 105 20.29 -0.96 1.91
C TYR A 105 20.04 0.55 1.87
N CYS A 106 20.18 1.23 3.02
CA CYS A 106 19.95 2.68 3.09
C CYS A 106 21.08 3.51 2.43
N LYS A 107 22.25 2.92 2.16
CA LYS A 107 23.33 3.60 1.41
C LYS A 107 23.04 3.69 -0.08
N GLU A 108 22.36 2.69 -0.64
CA GLU A 108 22.11 2.59 -2.07
C GLU A 108 20.93 3.47 -2.49
N THR A 109 19.82 3.38 -1.75
CA THR A 109 18.58 4.09 -2.07
C THR A 109 17.78 4.40 -0.81
N ILE A 110 17.04 5.50 -0.83
CA ILE A 110 16.03 5.78 0.19
C ILE A 110 14.95 4.67 0.08
N PRO A 111 14.61 3.96 1.16
CA PRO A 111 13.53 2.97 1.14
C PRO A 111 12.18 3.62 0.86
N LEU A 112 11.24 2.88 0.27
CA LEU A 112 9.86 3.34 0.09
C LEU A 112 8.94 2.62 1.07
N PHE A 113 8.25 3.36 1.92
CA PHE A 113 7.19 2.84 2.77
C PHE A 113 5.87 2.82 2.00
N VAL A 114 5.19 1.68 2.03
CA VAL A 114 3.91 1.45 1.38
C VAL A 114 2.89 0.92 2.38
N PHE A 115 1.65 1.39 2.23
CA PHE A 115 0.50 1.04 3.05
C PHE A 115 -0.69 0.88 2.08
N GLY A 116 -1.05 -0.35 1.72
CA GLY A 116 -2.03 -0.59 0.66
C GLY A 116 -1.68 -1.77 -0.26
N PRO A 117 -2.25 -1.81 -1.47
CA PRO A 117 -2.03 -2.90 -2.43
C PRO A 117 -0.55 -3.19 -2.71
N LEU A 118 0.31 -2.15 -2.75
CA LEU A 118 1.75 -2.29 -2.98
C LEU A 118 2.50 -3.01 -1.85
N MET A 119 1.87 -3.28 -0.69
CA MET A 119 2.44 -4.17 0.33
C MET A 119 2.55 -5.63 -0.15
N LEU A 120 1.80 -6.01 -1.19
CA LEU A 120 1.77 -7.37 -1.72
C LEU A 120 2.86 -7.52 -2.80
N PRO A 121 3.85 -8.42 -2.62
CA PRO A 121 4.97 -8.57 -3.54
C PRO A 121 4.53 -8.81 -4.99
N SER A 122 3.60 -9.73 -5.21
CA SER A 122 3.14 -10.09 -6.57
C SER A 122 2.41 -8.92 -7.25
N PHE A 123 1.62 -8.15 -6.49
CA PHE A 123 0.96 -6.94 -7.00
C PHE A 123 1.99 -5.85 -7.34
N LEU A 124 2.95 -5.60 -6.46
CA LEU A 124 4.04 -4.67 -6.72
C LEU A 124 4.85 -5.06 -7.99
N LYS A 125 5.14 -6.35 -8.18
CA LYS A 125 5.82 -6.81 -9.40
C LYS A 125 5.00 -6.49 -10.65
N SER A 126 3.70 -6.83 -10.64
CA SER A 126 2.80 -6.59 -11.78
C SER A 126 2.64 -5.11 -12.16
N MET A 127 2.85 -4.20 -11.21
CA MET A 127 2.73 -2.75 -11.43
C MET A 127 4.04 -2.05 -11.80
N THR A 128 5.19 -2.72 -11.64
CA THR A 128 6.52 -2.11 -11.87
C THR A 128 7.28 -2.74 -13.03
N ASP A 129 6.59 -3.52 -13.87
CA ASP A 129 7.11 -4.23 -15.04
C ASP A 129 8.44 -4.95 -14.80
N VAL A 130 8.59 -5.49 -13.59
CA VAL A 130 9.81 -6.20 -13.20
C VAL A 130 9.73 -7.67 -13.61
N ASP A 131 10.88 -8.30 -13.74
CA ASP A 131 10.98 -9.74 -13.98
C ASP A 131 10.10 -10.51 -12.98
N ALA A 132 9.21 -11.35 -13.50
CA ALA A 132 8.28 -12.14 -12.70
C ALA A 132 9.00 -13.07 -11.71
N HIS A 133 10.22 -13.51 -12.05
CA HIS A 133 11.08 -14.36 -11.23
C HIS A 133 11.91 -13.59 -10.19
N MET A 134 11.86 -12.25 -10.20
CA MET A 134 12.47 -11.47 -9.12
C MET A 134 11.82 -11.83 -7.80
N ASP A 135 12.64 -12.26 -6.84
CA ASP A 135 12.20 -12.41 -5.45
C ASP A 135 12.05 -11.02 -4.83
N GLN A 136 10.86 -10.43 -5.00
CA GLN A 136 10.51 -9.12 -4.45
C GLN A 136 10.40 -9.16 -2.92
N ALA A 137 9.95 -10.27 -2.35
CA ALA A 137 9.73 -10.40 -0.91
C ALA A 137 11.02 -10.25 -0.11
N GLN A 138 12.19 -10.68 -0.62
CA GLN A 138 13.47 -10.54 0.09
C GLN A 138 13.87 -9.08 0.37
N TYR A 139 13.36 -8.13 -0.43
CA TYR A 139 13.66 -6.71 -0.31
C TYR A 139 12.56 -5.93 0.41
N MET A 140 11.70 -6.63 1.16
CA MET A 140 10.62 -6.02 1.91
C MET A 140 10.76 -6.31 3.40
N ASN A 141 10.43 -5.35 4.24
CA ASN A 141 10.44 -5.52 5.70
C ASN A 141 9.23 -4.81 6.31
N GLN A 142 8.69 -5.33 7.41
CA GLN A 142 7.63 -4.60 8.12
C GLN A 142 8.18 -3.32 8.74
N GLY A 143 7.33 -2.31 8.86
CA GLY A 143 7.63 -1.10 9.61
C GLY A 143 6.38 -0.30 9.96
N SER A 144 6.57 0.70 10.81
CA SER A 144 5.51 1.60 11.26
C SER A 144 5.88 3.03 10.95
N LEU A 145 5.07 3.68 10.12
CA LEU A 145 5.19 5.07 9.75
C LEU A 145 4.71 5.95 10.90
N LEU A 146 5.62 6.72 11.50
CA LEU A 146 5.37 7.51 12.70
C LEU A 146 4.73 8.87 12.37
N GLY A 147 3.83 9.35 13.24
CA GLY A 147 3.22 10.68 13.15
C GLY A 147 2.17 10.80 12.04
N HIS A 148 1.58 9.68 11.65
CA HIS A 148 0.63 9.59 10.55
C HIS A 148 -0.56 8.73 10.95
N LYS A 149 -1.69 8.95 10.28
CA LYS A 149 -2.93 8.21 10.51
C LYS A 149 -3.49 7.67 9.21
N LEU A 150 -4.03 6.46 9.29
CA LEU A 150 -4.68 5.77 8.19
C LEU A 150 -6.14 6.22 8.06
N TYR A 151 -6.55 6.47 6.84
CA TYR A 151 -7.92 6.77 6.43
C TYR A 151 -8.30 5.86 5.27
N LEU A 152 -9.60 5.74 5.02
CA LEU A 152 -10.18 5.00 3.90
C LEU A 152 -11.03 5.96 3.08
N PHE A 153 -11.02 5.82 1.77
CA PHE A 153 -11.95 6.55 0.91
C PHE A 153 -13.39 6.09 1.13
N GLU A 154 -14.34 7.00 1.14
CA GLU A 154 -15.75 6.63 1.22
C GLU A 154 -16.17 5.88 -0.05
N GLY A 155 -16.84 4.74 0.11
CA GLY A 155 -17.27 3.90 -1.00
C GLY A 155 -16.17 3.03 -1.63
N SER A 156 -14.92 3.15 -1.18
CA SER A 156 -13.85 2.21 -1.55
C SER A 156 -12.97 1.92 -0.34
N GLU A 157 -12.73 0.65 -0.04
CA GLU A 157 -11.82 0.24 1.04
C GLU A 157 -10.34 0.51 0.70
N LEU A 158 -10.02 1.53 -0.08
CA LEU A 158 -8.66 1.90 -0.45
C LEU A 158 -8.05 2.84 0.61
N PRO A 159 -6.81 2.57 1.05
CA PRO A 159 -6.19 3.33 2.11
C PRO A 159 -5.58 4.63 1.59
N VAL A 160 -5.58 5.63 2.46
CA VAL A 160 -4.80 6.85 2.31
C VAL A 160 -4.22 7.24 3.66
N VAL A 161 -3.04 7.86 3.66
CA VAL A 161 -2.38 8.30 4.88
C VAL A 161 -2.23 9.80 4.88
N MET A 162 -2.45 10.40 6.05
CA MET A 162 -2.30 11.83 6.30
C MET A 162 -1.43 12.06 7.54
N PRO A 163 -0.72 13.20 7.61
CA PRO A 163 -0.04 13.59 8.83
C PRO A 163 -1.01 13.69 10.00
N SER A 164 -0.62 13.20 11.17
CA SER A 164 -1.40 13.32 12.40
C SER A 164 -0.81 14.39 13.32
N SER A 165 -1.68 15.11 14.03
CA SER A 165 -1.29 16.00 15.12
C SER A 165 -1.04 15.25 16.43
N GLN A 166 -1.40 13.96 16.51
CA GLN A 166 -1.21 13.13 17.70
C GLN A 166 0.17 12.44 17.66
N PRO A 167 1.05 12.70 18.65
CA PRO A 167 2.43 12.17 18.64
C PRO A 167 2.55 10.63 18.69
N GLY A 168 1.47 9.94 19.08
CA GLY A 168 1.42 8.48 19.18
C GLY A 168 0.76 7.79 17.99
N ASP A 169 0.25 8.54 17.01
CA ASP A 169 -0.37 7.94 15.82
C ASP A 169 0.71 7.38 14.89
N TYR A 170 0.46 6.17 14.38
CA TYR A 170 1.30 5.51 13.41
C TYR A 170 0.47 4.65 12.45
N VAL A 171 1.09 4.27 11.34
CA VAL A 171 0.50 3.39 10.33
C VAL A 171 1.44 2.22 10.06
N ASP A 172 0.94 1.00 10.14
CA ASP A 172 1.71 -0.20 9.84
C ASP A 172 1.68 -0.50 8.34
N GLY A 173 2.82 -0.90 7.82
CA GLY A 173 2.99 -1.18 6.40
C GLY A 173 4.27 -1.94 6.11
N MET A 174 4.72 -1.85 4.86
CA MET A 174 5.93 -2.48 4.38
C MET A 174 6.91 -1.44 3.87
N LEU A 175 8.18 -1.59 4.24
CA LEU A 175 9.29 -0.93 3.55
C LEU A 175 9.70 -1.78 2.36
N ILE A 176 10.02 -1.11 1.25
CA ILE A 176 10.61 -1.69 0.07
C ILE A 176 12.01 -1.09 -0.10
N PHE A 177 13.01 -1.96 -0.08
CA PHE A 177 14.41 -1.62 -0.30
C PHE A 177 14.82 -1.90 -1.75
N ASN A 178 15.97 -1.35 -2.15
CA ASN A 178 16.62 -1.66 -3.42
C ASN A 178 15.71 -1.46 -4.65
N LEU A 179 14.88 -0.41 -4.62
CA LEU A 179 14.08 -0.02 -5.78
C LEU A 179 14.95 0.74 -6.78
N THR A 180 14.99 0.28 -8.03
CA THR A 180 15.63 1.02 -9.12
C THR A 180 14.89 2.33 -9.40
N ALA A 181 15.57 3.29 -10.02
CA ALA A 181 14.97 4.57 -10.41
C ALA A 181 13.73 4.39 -11.31
N GLU A 182 13.77 3.41 -12.21
CA GLU A 182 12.65 3.04 -13.09
C GLU A 182 11.45 2.54 -12.30
N ARG A 183 11.64 1.59 -11.39
CA ARG A 183 10.55 1.08 -10.54
C ARG A 183 9.97 2.16 -9.63
N ARG A 184 10.79 3.07 -9.12
CA ARG A 184 10.33 4.26 -8.38
C ARG A 184 9.49 5.17 -9.27
N GLY A 185 9.86 5.34 -10.54
CA GLY A 185 9.08 6.07 -11.53
C GLY A 185 7.69 5.47 -11.72
N TRP A 186 7.60 4.16 -11.94
CA TRP A 186 6.32 3.45 -12.05
C TRP A 186 5.43 3.62 -10.83
N ILE A 187 5.98 3.45 -9.62
CA ILE A 187 5.22 3.63 -8.39
C ILE A 187 4.77 5.10 -8.23
N HIS A 188 5.61 6.06 -8.60
CA HIS A 188 5.23 7.46 -8.56
C HIS A 188 4.10 7.78 -9.54
N GLU A 189 4.15 7.29 -10.78
CA GLU A 189 3.05 7.47 -11.74
C GLU A 189 1.74 6.85 -11.27
N LEU A 190 1.83 5.75 -10.53
CA LEU A 190 0.70 5.09 -9.91
C LEU A 190 0.13 5.96 -8.78
N GLU A 191 0.91 6.17 -7.71
CA GLU A 191 0.42 6.74 -6.45
C GLU A 191 0.22 8.27 -6.51
N ALA A 192 1.12 9.01 -7.19
CA ALA A 192 1.15 10.47 -7.10
C ALA A 192 -0.05 11.14 -7.77
N SER A 193 -0.64 12.08 -7.05
CA SER A 193 -1.84 12.82 -7.42
C SER A 193 -1.67 14.31 -7.10
N ASN A 194 -2.69 15.13 -7.39
CA ASN A 194 -2.68 16.53 -6.94
C ASN A 194 -2.74 16.66 -5.40
N GLU A 195 -3.28 15.64 -4.73
CA GLU A 195 -3.47 15.63 -3.28
C GLU A 195 -2.51 14.68 -2.56
N VAL A 196 -1.94 13.70 -3.27
CA VAL A 196 -1.04 12.68 -2.75
C VAL A 196 0.34 12.89 -3.35
N GLU A 197 1.33 13.14 -2.51
CA GLU A 197 2.70 13.38 -2.96
C GLU A 197 3.70 12.54 -2.17
N MET A 198 4.86 12.31 -2.75
CA MET A 198 5.94 11.62 -2.06
C MET A 198 6.60 12.58 -1.04
N ARG A 199 6.64 12.16 0.23
CA ARG A 199 7.24 12.91 1.34
C ARG A 199 8.30 12.07 2.03
N ASP A 200 9.31 12.74 2.58
CA ASP A 200 10.26 12.14 3.50
C ASP A 200 9.56 11.89 4.84
N VAL A 201 9.71 10.68 5.37
CA VAL A 201 9.02 10.19 6.55
C VAL A 201 9.95 9.38 7.44
N ARG A 202 9.56 9.21 8.71
CA ARG A 202 10.27 8.33 9.65
C ARG A 202 9.50 7.04 9.86
N VAL A 203 10.21 5.93 9.71
CA VAL A 203 9.66 4.59 9.89
C VAL A 203 10.45 3.87 10.97
N GLU A 204 9.75 3.25 11.90
CA GLU A 204 10.32 2.36 12.89
C GLU A 204 10.23 0.91 12.41
N ILE A 205 11.30 0.15 12.58
CA ILE A 205 11.35 -1.28 12.29
C ILE A 205 11.91 -2.05 13.47
N VAL A 206 11.63 -3.35 13.51
CA VAL A 206 12.32 -4.26 14.43
C VAL A 206 13.39 -5.04 13.67
N LEU A 207 14.60 -5.04 14.23
CA LEU A 207 15.74 -5.79 13.72
C LEU A 207 15.67 -7.26 14.13
N ASP A 208 16.55 -8.08 13.57
CA ASP A 208 16.68 -9.51 13.87
C ASP A 208 17.08 -9.83 15.32
N ASP A 209 17.80 -8.92 15.97
CA ASP A 209 18.15 -8.95 17.40
C ASP A 209 17.01 -8.51 18.33
N GLY A 210 15.88 -8.09 17.76
CA GLY A 210 14.70 -7.62 18.49
C GLY A 210 14.74 -6.12 18.86
N ASN A 211 15.82 -5.40 18.56
CA ASN A 211 15.90 -3.97 18.82
C ASN A 211 15.09 -3.16 17.81
N LEU A 212 14.56 -2.02 18.29
CA LEU A 212 13.91 -1.04 17.43
C LEU A 212 14.96 -0.15 16.75
N SER A 213 14.72 0.15 15.48
CA SER A 213 15.53 1.07 14.70
C SER A 213 14.63 2.02 13.93
N THR A 214 14.94 3.31 13.96
CA THR A 214 14.24 4.33 13.17
C THR A 214 15.09 4.71 11.97
N LEU A 215 14.47 4.77 10.80
CA LEU A 215 15.12 5.21 9.57
C LEU A 215 14.26 6.23 8.81
N ASP A 216 14.93 7.03 7.99
CA ASP A 216 14.27 7.88 7.01
C ASP A 216 13.86 7.04 5.78
N ALA A 217 12.65 7.27 5.30
CA ALA A 217 12.09 6.63 4.11
C ALA A 217 11.27 7.66 3.32
N ALA A 218 10.83 7.27 2.13
CA ALA A 218 9.82 8.00 1.38
C ALA A 218 8.46 7.32 1.53
N ALA A 219 7.37 8.08 1.56
CA ALA A 219 6.01 7.54 1.46
C ALA A 219 5.13 8.48 0.64
N PHE A 220 4.10 7.95 -0.02
CA PHE A 220 3.06 8.77 -0.63
C PHE A 220 2.08 9.19 0.46
N VAL A 221 1.90 10.48 0.69
CA VAL A 221 1.08 11.02 1.77
C VAL A 221 0.12 12.04 1.19
N ARG A 222 -1.15 12.00 1.61
CA ARG A 222 -2.11 13.03 1.24
C ARG A 222 -1.81 14.29 2.04
N ALA A 223 -1.65 15.41 1.34
CA ALA A 223 -1.50 16.71 1.98
C ALA A 223 -2.74 17.01 2.85
N GLY A 224 -2.53 17.62 4.02
CA GLY A 224 -3.63 18.02 4.90
C GLY A 224 -4.59 18.97 4.18
N GLY A 225 -5.90 18.74 4.31
CA GLY A 225 -6.96 19.44 3.59
C GLY A 225 -8.35 19.06 4.15
N GLU A 226 -9.43 19.44 3.45
CA GLU A 226 -10.78 19.02 3.85
C GLU A 226 -10.91 17.49 3.73
N ASP A 227 -11.38 16.84 4.79
CA ASP A 227 -11.58 15.38 4.88
C ASP A 227 -12.78 14.89 4.05
N ILE A 228 -13.04 15.49 2.89
CA ILE A 228 -14.18 15.13 2.04
C ILE A 228 -13.90 13.76 1.42
N GLY A 229 -14.86 12.85 1.57
CA GLY A 229 -14.83 11.52 0.95
C GLY A 229 -13.80 10.59 1.55
N ILE A 230 -13.33 10.84 2.78
CA ILE A 230 -12.46 9.93 3.54
C ILE A 230 -12.93 9.80 4.99
N THR A 231 -12.74 8.61 5.56
CA THR A 231 -13.06 8.33 6.97
C THR A 231 -11.84 7.78 7.70
N PRO A 232 -11.62 8.13 8.98
CA PRO A 232 -10.52 7.57 9.76
C PRO A 232 -10.65 6.04 9.86
N ALA A 233 -9.56 5.33 9.57
CA ALA A 233 -9.54 3.89 9.79
C ALA A 233 -9.58 3.60 11.31
N SER A 234 -10.26 2.53 11.69
CA SER A 234 -10.31 2.06 13.09
C SER A 234 -9.03 1.35 13.54
N ALA A 235 -8.16 0.97 12.60
CA ALA A 235 -6.91 0.27 12.84
C ALA A 235 -5.72 1.04 12.23
N THR A 236 -4.52 0.74 12.72
CA THR A 236 -3.24 1.28 12.20
C THR A 236 -2.79 0.62 10.90
N GLN A 237 -3.41 -0.50 10.52
CA GLN A 237 -3.08 -1.28 9.34
C GLN A 237 -4.26 -1.35 8.38
N TRP A 238 -3.97 -1.35 7.08
CA TRP A 238 -4.99 -1.60 6.07
C TRP A 238 -5.31 -3.10 5.98
N ARG A 239 -6.59 -3.44 5.89
CA ARG A 239 -7.05 -4.83 5.79
C ARG A 239 -6.96 -5.30 4.35
N ILE A 240 -6.02 -6.20 4.08
CA ILE A 240 -5.79 -6.70 2.73
C ILE A 240 -6.79 -7.77 2.29
N ASP A 241 -7.56 -8.37 3.22
CA ASP A 241 -8.41 -9.53 2.94
C ASP A 241 -9.41 -9.29 1.80
N GLU A 242 -10.09 -8.14 1.83
CA GLU A 242 -11.08 -7.80 0.81
C GLU A 242 -10.43 -7.55 -0.55
N PHE A 243 -9.23 -6.98 -0.55
CA PHE A 243 -8.46 -6.78 -1.77
C PHE A 243 -7.97 -8.11 -2.35
N LEU A 244 -7.48 -9.03 -1.52
CA LEU A 244 -7.05 -10.37 -1.94
C LEU A 244 -8.21 -11.18 -2.53
N ALA A 245 -9.43 -11.01 -2.01
CA ALA A 245 -10.63 -11.65 -2.54
C ALA A 245 -11.16 -10.99 -3.82
N SER A 246 -10.59 -9.86 -4.26
CA SER A 246 -11.07 -9.12 -5.41
C SER A 246 -10.64 -9.77 -6.73
N PRO A 247 -11.51 -9.79 -7.77
CA PRO A 247 -11.11 -10.24 -9.11
C PRO A 247 -10.00 -9.37 -9.73
N TRP A 248 -9.76 -8.18 -9.17
CA TRP A 248 -8.67 -7.32 -9.62
C TRP A 248 -7.32 -7.86 -9.22
N TYR A 249 -7.17 -8.26 -7.96
CA TYR A 249 -5.95 -8.87 -7.46
C TYR A 249 -5.62 -10.11 -8.30
N GLU A 250 -6.56 -11.04 -8.41
CA GLU A 250 -6.43 -12.26 -9.22
C GLU A 250 -5.95 -11.97 -10.66
N ARG A 251 -6.64 -11.09 -11.38
CA ARG A 251 -6.31 -10.77 -12.78
C ARG A 251 -4.93 -10.13 -12.93
N THR A 252 -4.53 -9.31 -11.98
CA THR A 252 -3.32 -8.48 -12.09
C THR A 252 -2.08 -9.23 -11.63
N THR A 253 -2.23 -10.18 -10.70
CA THR A 253 -1.10 -10.96 -10.16
C THR A 253 -0.90 -12.30 -10.83
N THR A 254 -1.83 -12.75 -11.68
CA THR A 254 -1.66 -13.99 -12.46
C THR A 254 -0.33 -13.96 -13.23
N GLY A 255 0.54 -14.96 -12.97
CA GLY A 255 1.87 -15.06 -13.59
C GLY A 255 3.00 -14.34 -12.83
N TYR A 256 2.69 -13.57 -11.79
CA TYR A 256 3.67 -12.93 -10.90
C TYR A 256 3.80 -13.63 -9.53
N GLU A 257 3.11 -14.75 -9.35
CA GLU A 257 3.24 -15.59 -8.17
C GLU A 257 4.58 -16.36 -8.25
N SER A 258 5.51 -16.13 -7.32
CA SER A 258 6.73 -16.95 -7.30
C SER A 258 6.46 -18.30 -6.66
N CYS A 259 7.02 -19.35 -7.28
CA CYS A 259 6.97 -20.74 -6.81
C CYS A 259 7.52 -20.95 -5.39
#